data_AF-A0A3B4A1Y0-F1
#
_entry.id   AF-A0A3B4A1Y0-F1
#
_cell.length_a   1.000
_cell.length_b   1.000
_cell.length_c   1.000
_cell.angle_alpha   90.00
_cell.angle_beta   90.00
_cell.angle_gamma   90.00
#
_symmetry.space_group_name_H-M   'P 1'
#
loop_
_entity.id
_entity.type
_entity.pdbx_description
1 polymer ?
#
loop_
_entity_poly.entity_id
_entity_poly.type
_entity_poly.pdbx_seq_one_letter_code
_entity_poly.pdbx_strand_id
1 'polypeptide(L)'
;MFHRRREDWFKHSLLVLTHVDDLKEAGLQPSLFLAQAPDWLRALADRAAGGVLFVDSGSDWPSLTGEPIRERVLSLSARNHHQTLAVIGLDVKDGARLS
;
A
#
# COMPACT_ATOMS: atom_id res chain seq x y z
N MET A 1 27.46 -2.61 -10.08
CA MET A 1 26.91 -1.25 -9.90
C MET A 1 25.43 -1.29 -10.24
N PHE A 2 24.55 -1.52 -9.25
CA PHE A 2 23.11 -1.69 -9.50
C PHE A 2 22.43 -0.33 -9.63
N HIS A 3 21.66 -0.14 -10.69
CA HIS A 3 21.00 1.11 -11.03
C HIS A 3 19.98 1.54 -9.96
N ARG A 4 20.26 2.72 -9.39
CA ARG A 4 19.47 3.48 -8.43
C ARG A 4 18.22 4.07 -9.11
N ARG A 5 17.13 3.30 -9.19
CA ARG A 5 15.77 3.78 -9.51
C ARG A 5 14.70 3.26 -8.52
N ARG A 6 15.11 2.97 -7.27
CA ARG A 6 14.23 2.56 -6.16
C ARG A 6 13.88 3.69 -5.19
N GLU A 7 14.20 4.94 -5.49
CA GLU A 7 14.19 5.99 -4.46
C GLU A 7 12.84 6.66 -4.24
N ASP A 8 11.81 6.41 -5.05
CA ASP A 8 10.54 7.14 -4.88
C ASP A 8 9.29 6.26 -4.68
N TRP A 9 9.39 4.93 -4.76
CA TRP A 9 8.21 4.05 -4.61
C TRP A 9 7.41 4.36 -3.33
N PHE A 10 8.12 4.70 -2.25
CA PHE A 10 7.55 5.00 -0.95
C PHE A 10 6.62 6.22 -0.96
N LYS A 11 6.84 7.19 -1.87
CA LYS A 11 5.98 8.37 -2.08
C LYS A 11 4.60 8.01 -2.65
N HIS A 12 4.51 6.87 -3.34
CA HIS A 12 3.30 6.38 -4.00
C HIS A 12 2.73 5.14 -3.30
N SER A 13 3.12 4.88 -2.06
CA SER A 13 2.79 3.63 -1.38
C SER A 13 1.86 3.82 -0.20
N LEU A 14 0.94 2.87 -0.06
CA LEU A 14 0.03 2.67 1.06
C LEU A 14 0.24 1.25 1.57
N LEU A 15 0.52 1.09 2.87
CA LEU A 15 0.64 -0.23 3.47
C LEU A 15 -0.73 -0.67 3.99
N VAL A 16 -1.21 -1.82 3.54
CA VAL A 16 -2.46 -2.42 4.01
C VAL A 16 -2.14 -3.68 4.80
N LEU A 17 -2.51 -3.72 6.07
CA LEU A 17 -2.39 -4.86 6.95
C LEU A 17 -3.79 -5.47 7.14
N THR A 18 -3.97 -6.66 6.59
CA THR A 18 -5.23 -7.42 6.63
C THR A 18 -5.29 -8.29 7.89
N HIS A 19 -6.41 -8.98 8.10
CA HIS A 19 -6.67 -9.89 9.23
C HIS A 19 -6.59 -9.20 10.59
N VAL A 20 -7.12 -7.98 10.69
CA VAL A 20 -7.17 -7.24 11.96
C VAL A 20 -8.15 -7.88 12.96
N ASP A 21 -9.11 -8.64 12.46
CA ASP A 21 -9.93 -9.57 13.23
C ASP A 21 -9.09 -10.49 14.12
N ASP A 22 -8.03 -11.12 13.60
CA ASP A 22 -7.13 -11.96 14.41
C ASP A 22 -6.45 -11.16 15.54
N LEU A 23 -6.08 -9.90 15.27
CA LEU A 23 -5.50 -9.02 16.29
C LEU A 23 -6.53 -8.70 17.39
N LYS A 24 -7.77 -8.41 17.00
CA LYS A 24 -8.86 -8.16 17.94
C LYS A 24 -9.17 -9.39 18.80
N GLU A 25 -9.22 -10.58 18.19
CA GLU A 25 -9.42 -11.84 18.90
C GLU A 25 -8.30 -12.13 19.91
N ALA A 26 -7.06 -11.77 19.57
CA ALA A 26 -5.92 -11.83 20.47
C ALA A 26 -5.89 -10.70 21.53
N GLY A 27 -6.88 -9.78 21.53
CA GLY A 27 -6.92 -8.63 22.44
C GLY A 27 -5.86 -7.55 22.14
N LEU A 28 -5.27 -7.57 20.95
CA LEU A 28 -4.21 -6.66 20.52
C LEU A 28 -4.76 -5.47 19.75
N GLN A 29 -4.33 -4.28 20.14
CA GLN A 29 -4.59 -3.06 19.39
C GLN A 29 -3.67 -2.97 18.16
N PRO A 30 -4.16 -2.60 16.96
CA PRO A 30 -3.34 -2.58 15.74
C PRO A 30 -2.12 -1.67 15.80
N SER A 31 -2.24 -0.50 16.45
CA SER A 31 -1.12 0.42 16.66
C SER A 31 -0.04 -0.17 17.56
N LEU A 32 -0.45 -0.90 18.60
CA LEU A 32 0.46 -1.58 19.51
C LEU A 32 1.14 -2.78 18.84
N PHE A 33 0.42 -3.52 17.99
CA PHE A 33 0.99 -4.58 17.16
C PHE A 33 2.13 -4.04 16.30
N LEU A 34 1.90 -2.93 15.58
CA LEU A 34 2.92 -2.34 14.72
C LEU A 34 4.13 -1.82 15.53
N ALA A 35 3.91 -1.26 16.72
CA ALA A 35 5.00 -0.84 17.60
C ALA A 35 5.90 -2.00 18.03
N GLN A 36 5.33 -3.20 18.20
CA GLN A 36 6.05 -4.42 18.61
C GLN A 36 6.52 -5.28 17.43
N ALA A 37 6.12 -4.95 16.21
CA ALA A 37 6.47 -5.70 15.02
C ALA A 37 7.99 -5.74 14.76
N PRO A 38 8.50 -6.69 13.94
CA PRO A 38 9.91 -6.68 13.55
C PRO A 38 10.37 -5.35 12.93
N ASP A 39 11.65 -5.01 13.08
CA ASP A 39 12.22 -3.74 12.61
C ASP A 39 11.91 -3.43 11.15
N TRP A 40 11.94 -4.44 10.29
CA TRP A 40 11.68 -4.27 8.86
C TRP A 40 10.25 -3.83 8.58
N LEU A 41 9.26 -4.28 9.37
CA LEU A 41 7.85 -3.92 9.18
C LEU A 41 7.58 -2.51 9.67
N ARG A 42 8.19 -2.13 10.80
CA ARG A 42 8.20 -0.74 11.28
C ARG A 42 8.83 0.20 10.26
N ALA A 43 10.02 -0.14 9.77
CA ALA A 43 10.70 0.65 8.74
C ALA A 43 9.91 0.73 7.42
N LEU A 44 9.15 -0.31 7.07
CA LEU A 44 8.27 -0.30 5.90
C LEU A 44 7.08 0.66 6.12
N ALA A 45 6.44 0.56 7.28
CA ALA A 45 5.33 1.43 7.66
C ALA A 45 5.72 2.91 7.70
N ASP A 46 6.88 3.23 8.26
CA ASP A 46 7.40 4.61 8.36
C ASP A 46 7.71 5.21 6.99
N ARG A 47 8.09 4.38 6.01
CA ARG A 47 8.41 4.86 4.66
C ARG A 47 7.18 5.09 3.80
N ALA A 48 6.09 4.35 4.01
CA ALA A 48 4.89 4.46 3.18
C ALA A 48 4.21 5.83 3.35
N ALA A 49 4.34 6.71 2.36
CA ALA A 49 3.83 8.09 2.44
C ALA A 49 2.29 8.17 2.54
N GLY A 50 1.58 7.11 2.16
CA GLY A 50 0.13 6.96 2.32
C GLY A 50 -0.27 6.57 3.74
N GLY A 51 0.69 6.16 4.55
CA GLY A 51 0.50 5.60 5.88
C GLY A 51 0.17 4.11 5.84
N VAL A 52 -0.37 3.65 6.97
CA VAL A 52 -0.79 2.27 7.21
C VAL A 52 -2.30 2.23 7.40
N LEU A 53 -2.96 1.28 6.74
CA LEU A 53 -4.36 0.95 6.96
C LEU A 53 -4.48 -0.47 7.50
N PHE A 54 -5.33 -0.62 8.50
CA PHE A 54 -5.67 -1.88 9.12
C PHE A 54 -7.06 -2.28 8.64
N VAL A 55 -7.18 -3.46 8.03
CA VAL A 55 -8.41 -3.95 7.41
C VAL A 55 -8.82 -5.29 8.02
N ASP A 56 -10.10 -5.37 8.39
CA ASP A 56 -10.74 -6.58 8.88
C ASP A 56 -11.03 -7.52 7.69
N SER A 57 -10.56 -8.76 7.75
CA SER A 57 -10.68 -9.72 6.64
C SER A 57 -11.93 -10.60 6.73
N GLY A 58 -12.66 -10.55 7.85
CA GLY A 58 -13.96 -11.21 8.01
C GLY A 58 -15.13 -10.47 7.35
N SER A 59 -14.90 -9.27 6.81
CA SER A 59 -15.90 -8.48 6.07
C SER A 59 -15.59 -8.50 4.57
N ASP A 60 -16.63 -8.36 3.71
CA ASP A 60 -16.48 -8.13 2.26
C ASP A 60 -15.87 -6.74 1.98
N TRP A 61 -14.63 -6.55 2.44
CA TRP A 61 -13.97 -5.26 2.55
C TRP A 61 -13.70 -4.58 1.20
N PRO A 62 -13.54 -5.28 0.06
CA PRO A 62 -13.47 -4.61 -1.24
C PRO A 62 -14.78 -3.89 -1.61
N SER A 63 -15.92 -4.38 -1.09
CA SER A 63 -17.26 -3.92 -1.48
C SER A 63 -17.92 -3.01 -0.44
N LEU A 64 -17.64 -3.22 0.86
CA LEU A 64 -18.32 -2.54 1.97
C LEU A 64 -17.45 -1.50 2.71
N THR A 65 -16.13 -1.69 2.72
CA THR A 65 -15.18 -0.88 3.50
C THR A 65 -13.98 -0.43 2.67
N GLY A 66 -14.11 -0.42 1.34
CA GLY A 66 -13.06 0.05 0.43
C GLY A 66 -12.86 1.57 0.43
N GLU A 67 -13.78 2.33 1.03
CA GLU A 67 -13.74 3.79 1.05
C GLU A 67 -12.46 4.36 1.68
N PRO A 68 -11.98 3.92 2.86
CA PRO A 68 -10.74 4.43 3.44
C PRO A 68 -9.51 4.15 2.56
N ILE A 69 -9.47 2.99 1.87
CA ILE A 69 -8.40 2.67 0.93
C ILE A 69 -8.48 3.60 -0.28
N ARG A 70 -9.67 3.76 -0.86
CA ARG A 70 -9.92 4.65 -2.00
C ARG A 70 -9.53 6.08 -1.67
N GLU A 71 -9.98 6.62 -0.55
CA GLU A 71 -9.63 7.97 -0.10
C GLU A 71 -8.13 8.16 0.08
N ARG A 72 -7.44 7.18 0.67
CA ARG A 72 -5.97 7.22 0.82
C ARG A 72 -5.26 7.18 -0.52
N VAL A 73 -5.70 6.34 -1.45
CA VAL A 73 -5.14 6.26 -2.81
C VAL A 73 -5.40 7.56 -3.59
N LEU A 74 -6.58 8.16 -3.47
CA LEU A 74 -6.90 9.45 -4.10
C LEU A 74 -6.04 10.58 -3.52
N SER A 75 -5.90 10.64 -2.19
CA SER A 75 -5.04 11.61 -1.51
C SER A 75 -3.57 11.47 -1.94
N LEU A 76 -3.06 10.24 -2.02
CA LEU A 76 -1.74 9.95 -2.55
C LEU A 76 -1.58 10.39 -4.01
N SER A 77 -2.58 10.10 -4.84
CA SER A 77 -2.56 10.45 -6.26
C SER A 77 -2.54 11.96 -6.48
N ALA A 78 -3.32 12.71 -5.70
CA ALA A 78 -3.35 14.17 -5.71
C ALA A 78 -1.99 14.77 -5.29
N ARG A 79 -1.39 14.26 -4.21
CA ARG A 79 -0.06 14.69 -3.73
C ARG A 79 1.05 14.42 -4.73
N ASN A 80 0.91 13.35 -5.50
CA ASN A 80 1.89 12.94 -6.51
C ASN A 80 1.57 13.50 -7.90
N HIS A 81 0.58 14.39 -8.06
CA HIS A 81 0.15 14.96 -9.35
C HIS A 81 -0.10 13.92 -10.45
N HIS A 82 -0.56 12.72 -10.09
CA HIS A 82 -0.69 11.59 -11.01
C HIS A 82 0.61 11.21 -11.74
N GLN A 83 1.78 11.51 -11.15
CA GLN A 83 3.05 11.05 -11.66
C GLN A 83 3.05 9.53 -11.72
N THR A 84 3.16 9.01 -12.94
CA THR A 84 3.25 7.59 -13.18
C THR A 84 4.61 7.10 -12.72
N LEU A 85 4.60 6.15 -11.77
CA LEU A 85 5.80 5.37 -11.51
C LEU A 85 6.14 4.58 -12.78
N ALA A 86 7.36 4.70 -13.27
CA ALA A 86 7.84 3.82 -14.33
C ALA A 86 7.79 2.38 -13.80
N VAL A 87 6.79 1.60 -14.23
CA VAL A 87 6.70 0.17 -13.94
C VAL A 87 7.78 -0.51 -14.77
N ILE A 88 8.96 -0.71 -14.18
CA ILE A 88 10.00 -1.51 -14.82
C ILE A 88 9.63 -2.98 -14.58
N GLY A 89 8.95 -3.60 -15.55
CA GLY A 89 8.67 -5.04 -15.49
C GLY A 89 7.47 -5.58 -16.26
N LEU A 90 6.66 -4.73 -16.90
CA LEU A 90 5.69 -5.20 -17.88
C LEU A 90 6.06 -4.60 -19.23
N ASP A 91 6.86 -5.34 -19.99
CA ASP A 91 6.88 -5.24 -21.45
C ASP A 91 5.48 -5.66 -21.94
N VAL A 92 4.50 -4.78 -21.76
CA VAL A 92 3.27 -4.86 -22.56
C VAL A 92 3.72 -4.39 -23.93
N LYS A 93 4.02 -5.34 -24.80
CA LYS A 93 4.23 -5.07 -26.21
C LYS A 93 3.01 -4.30 -26.71
N ASP A 94 3.20 -3.01 -26.90
CA ASP A 94 2.27 -2.14 -27.58
C ASP A 94 1.94 -2.73 -28.96
N GLY A 95 0.63 -2.86 -29.18
CA GLY A 95 -0.01 -2.51 -30.45
C GLY A 95 0.60 -3.11 -31.72
N ALA A 96 0.21 -4.35 -32.05
CA ALA A 96 0.04 -4.69 -33.46
C ALA A 96 -1.21 -3.98 -33.98
N ARG A 97 -0.95 -2.91 -34.73
CA ARG A 97 -1.90 -2.11 -35.50
C ARG A 97 -2.84 -2.99 -36.33
N LEU A 98 -4.08 -2.52 -36.38
CA LEU A 98 -5.06 -2.78 -37.43
C LEU A 98 -4.40 -2.67 -38.83
N SER A 99 -4.69 -3.66 -39.67
CA SER A 99 -4.68 -3.57 -41.12
C SER A 99 -5.90 -4.33 -41.63
#